data_AF-F4D1C4-F1
#
_entry.id   AF-F4D1C4-F1
#
_cell.length_a   1.000
_cell.length_b   1.000
_cell.length_c   1.000
_cell.angle_alpha   90.00
_cell.angle_beta   90.00
_cell.angle_gamma   90.00
#
_symmetry.space_group_name_H-M   'P 1'
#
loop_
_entity.id
_entity.type
_entity.pdbx_description
1 polymer ?
#
loop_
_entity_poly.entity_id
_entity_poly.type
_entity_poly.pdbx_seq_one_letter_code
_entity_poly.pdbx_strand_id
1 'polypeptide(L)'
;MATAAERQKRYRLHRKGIHTLCDPERRCEQLEQLAVTEAIGSTPRPAAEIELSGDRGRELWEAMDRGAGLSPLHRVLLEEACRMADRLDRLHGALDDKRTWLRFDVDEGGEVVVVVDGLLAELRQQTTAMRGVAAELRAAGAAKGSGKPASEEKGGGLGELASLAAARRRAAAR
;
A
#
# COMPACT_ATOMS: atom_id res chain seq x y z
N MET A 1 -48.00 -25.17 0.07
CA MET A 1 -47.92 -25.49 1.52
C MET A 1 -47.06 -26.73 1.70
N ALA A 2 -45.99 -26.67 2.51
CA ALA A 2 -45.13 -27.84 2.74
C ALA A 2 -45.94 -29.01 3.33
N THR A 3 -45.64 -30.24 2.93
CA THR A 3 -46.31 -31.44 3.43
C THR A 3 -45.91 -31.71 4.89
N ALA A 4 -46.71 -32.52 5.60
CA ALA A 4 -46.40 -32.90 6.99
C ALA A 4 -45.05 -33.63 7.10
N ALA A 5 -44.71 -34.45 6.10
CA ALA A 5 -43.43 -35.15 6.00
C ALA A 5 -42.24 -34.18 5.85
N GLU A 6 -42.38 -33.15 5.02
CA GLU A 6 -41.35 -32.12 4.85
C GLU A 6 -41.12 -31.31 6.13
N ARG A 7 -42.19 -30.97 6.86
CA ARG A 7 -42.07 -30.27 8.16
C ARG A 7 -41.30 -31.10 9.17
N GLN A 8 -41.56 -32.40 9.24
CA GLN A 8 -40.87 -33.29 10.17
C GLN A 8 -39.41 -33.52 9.80
N LYS A 9 -39.10 -33.60 8.50
CA LYS A 9 -37.71 -33.67 8.00
C LYS A 9 -36.92 -32.41 8.36
N ARG A 10 -37.51 -31.22 8.16
CA ARG A 10 -36.91 -29.92 8.55
C ARG A 10 -36.61 -29.87 10.05
N TYR A 11 -37.58 -30.24 10.89
CA TYR A 11 -37.40 -30.25 12.35
C TYR A 11 -36.27 -31.17 12.82
N ARG A 12 -36.15 -32.36 12.23
CA ARG A 12 -35.07 -33.31 12.58
C ARG A 12 -33.68 -32.80 12.19
N LEU A 13 -33.55 -32.15 11.04
CA LEU A 13 -32.27 -31.60 10.59
C LEU A 13 -31.88 -30.38 11.41
N HIS A 14 -32.84 -29.50 11.70
CA HIS A 14 -32.63 -28.35 12.56
C HIS A 14 -32.16 -28.76 13.97
N ARG A 15 -32.81 -29.76 14.60
CA ARG A 15 -32.38 -30.28 15.90
C ARG A 15 -30.97 -30.90 15.88
N LYS A 16 -30.48 -31.31 14.72
CA LYS A 16 -29.11 -31.83 14.52
C LYS A 16 -28.09 -30.74 14.16
N GLY A 17 -28.49 -29.46 14.17
CA GLY A 17 -27.61 -28.34 13.80
C GLY A 17 -27.38 -28.19 12.30
N ILE A 18 -28.20 -28.84 11.45
CA ILE A 18 -28.11 -28.75 10.00
C ILE A 18 -29.20 -27.79 9.52
N HIS A 19 -28.79 -26.58 9.17
CA HIS A 19 -29.70 -25.46 8.86
C HIS A 19 -30.02 -25.31 7.36
N THR A 20 -29.58 -26.25 6.53
CA THR A 20 -29.72 -26.19 5.05
C THR A 20 -31.16 -26.20 4.54
N LEU A 21 -32.13 -26.60 5.37
CA LEU A 21 -33.56 -26.63 5.05
C LEU A 21 -34.41 -25.81 6.04
N CYS A 22 -33.78 -24.89 6.80
CA CYS A 22 -34.51 -24.00 7.67
C CYS A 22 -35.42 -23.06 6.86
N ASP A 23 -36.58 -22.77 7.43
CA ASP A 23 -37.58 -21.94 6.77
C ASP A 23 -37.14 -20.47 6.87
N PRO A 24 -36.90 -19.76 5.76
CA PRO A 24 -36.43 -18.37 5.78
C PRO A 24 -37.46 -17.42 6.41
N GLU A 25 -38.75 -17.75 6.42
CA GLU A 25 -39.79 -16.93 7.06
C GLU A 25 -39.81 -17.10 8.58
N ARG A 26 -39.33 -18.24 9.10
CA ARG A 26 -39.13 -18.46 10.54
C ARG A 26 -37.66 -18.22 10.86
N ARG A 27 -37.32 -16.96 11.11
CA ARG A 27 -35.99 -16.49 11.52
C ARG A 27 -35.35 -17.44 12.52
N CYS A 28 -34.36 -18.18 12.04
CA CYS A 28 -33.51 -19.04 12.84
C CYS A 28 -32.22 -18.27 13.14
N GLU A 29 -31.92 -18.08 14.42
CA GLU A 29 -30.80 -17.26 14.89
C GLU A 29 -29.45 -17.64 14.25
N GLN A 30 -29.23 -18.92 13.96
CA GLN A 30 -28.00 -19.41 13.30
C GLN A 30 -27.93 -19.09 11.79
N LEU A 31 -29.06 -18.97 11.09
CA LEU A 31 -29.07 -18.46 9.71
C LEU A 31 -28.83 -16.94 9.67
N GLU A 32 -29.33 -16.21 10.66
CA GLU A 32 -29.04 -14.77 10.80
C GLU A 32 -27.55 -14.54 11.05
N GLN A 33 -26.92 -15.34 11.91
CA GLN A 33 -25.47 -15.27 12.15
C GLN A 33 -24.65 -15.62 10.89
N LEU A 34 -25.05 -16.64 10.13
CA LEU A 34 -24.41 -16.98 8.86
C LEU A 34 -24.55 -15.86 7.82
N ALA A 35 -25.75 -15.27 7.68
CA ALA A 35 -25.98 -14.15 6.78
C ALA A 35 -25.15 -12.91 7.16
N VAL A 36 -24.98 -12.63 8.46
CA VAL A 36 -24.14 -11.54 8.97
C VAL A 36 -22.66 -11.81 8.67
N THR A 37 -22.17 -13.04 8.86
CA THR A 37 -20.77 -13.39 8.53
C THR A 37 -20.47 -13.34 7.03
N GLU A 38 -21.42 -13.74 6.18
CA GLU A 38 -21.28 -13.67 4.73
C GLU A 38 -21.33 -12.22 4.21
N ALA A 39 -22.14 -11.36 4.83
CA ALA A 39 -22.22 -9.92 4.50
C ALA A 39 -20.91 -9.17 4.83
N ILE A 40 -20.19 -9.57 5.88
CA ILE A 40 -18.88 -8.99 6.25
C ILE A 40 -17.80 -9.36 5.22
N GLY A 41 -17.95 -10.49 4.51
CA GLY A 41 -17.01 -10.94 3.48
C GLY A 41 -17.38 -10.57 2.03
N SER A 42 -18.65 -10.24 1.74
CA SER A 42 -19.16 -10.18 0.37
C SER A 42 -19.68 -8.82 -0.08
N THR A 43 -19.64 -7.75 0.73
CA THR A 43 -19.84 -6.42 0.14
C THR A 43 -18.56 -6.07 -0.63
N PRO A 44 -18.58 -5.97 -1.97
CA PRO A 44 -17.52 -5.23 -2.63
C PRO A 44 -17.68 -3.83 -2.05
N ARG A 45 -16.73 -3.39 -1.22
CA ARG A 45 -16.59 -1.97 -0.90
C ARG A 45 -16.71 -1.28 -2.26
N PRO A 46 -17.76 -0.45 -2.51
CA PRO A 46 -17.88 0.25 -3.78
C PRO A 46 -16.54 0.90 -3.97
N ALA A 47 -15.88 0.63 -5.11
CA ALA A 47 -14.49 0.99 -5.35
C ALA A 47 -14.30 2.39 -4.79
N ALA A 48 -13.73 2.46 -3.59
CA ALA A 48 -13.73 3.73 -2.87
C ALA A 48 -12.91 4.59 -3.79
N GLU A 49 -13.49 5.70 -4.27
CA GLU A 49 -12.70 6.74 -4.91
C GLU A 49 -11.54 6.95 -3.97
N ILE A 50 -10.37 6.48 -4.39
CA ILE A 50 -9.18 6.65 -3.59
C ILE A 50 -8.98 8.13 -3.68
N GLU A 51 -9.27 8.84 -2.59
CA GLU A 51 -9.02 10.27 -2.46
C GLU A 51 -7.51 10.48 -2.43
N LEU A 52 -6.88 10.27 -3.59
CA LEU A 52 -5.51 10.63 -3.89
C LEU A 52 -5.52 12.14 -4.04
N SER A 53 -4.70 12.76 -3.22
CA SER A 53 -4.75 14.19 -2.97
C SER A 53 -3.65 14.94 -3.71
N GLY A 54 -2.86 14.21 -4.50
CA GLY A 54 -1.83 14.72 -5.41
C GLY A 54 -1.77 13.91 -6.71
N ASP A 55 -1.12 14.50 -7.71
CA ASP A 55 -1.01 13.92 -9.05
C ASP A 55 -0.10 12.68 -9.07
N ARG A 56 0.98 12.70 -8.28
CA ARG A 56 1.95 11.60 -8.23
C ARG A 56 1.38 10.30 -7.68
N GLY A 57 0.54 10.36 -6.66
CA GLY A 57 -0.18 9.18 -6.15
C GLY A 57 -1.11 8.61 -7.21
N ARG A 58 -1.80 9.46 -7.96
CA ARG A 58 -2.68 9.05 -9.07
C ARG A 58 -1.92 8.39 -10.19
N GLU A 59 -0.79 8.97 -10.61
CA GLU A 59 0.11 8.38 -11.61
C GLU A 59 0.61 7.00 -11.17
N LEU A 60 0.99 6.84 -9.89
CA LEU A 60 1.41 5.55 -9.35
C LEU A 60 0.28 4.53 -9.39
N TRP A 61 -0.93 4.93 -8.99
CA TRP A 61 -2.11 4.08 -9.04
C TRP A 61 -2.40 3.61 -10.47
N GLU A 62 -2.46 4.54 -11.41
CA GLU A 62 -2.70 4.25 -12.83
C GLU A 62 -1.60 3.40 -13.45
N ALA A 63 -0.35 3.58 -13.05
CA ALA A 63 0.76 2.78 -13.55
C ALA A 63 0.69 1.31 -13.11
N MET A 64 0.15 1.05 -11.91
CA MET A 64 0.15 -0.26 -11.26
C MET A 64 -1.18 -1.02 -11.35
N ASP A 65 -2.32 -0.33 -11.40
CA ASP A 65 -3.67 -0.93 -11.45
C ASP A 65 -4.16 -1.23 -12.89
N ARG A 66 -3.25 -1.39 -13.86
CA ARG A 66 -3.56 -1.65 -15.29
C ARG A 66 -4.12 -3.05 -15.60
N GLY A 67 -4.98 -3.59 -14.75
CA GLY A 67 -5.71 -4.82 -15.00
C GLY A 67 -5.46 -5.88 -13.93
N ALA A 68 -6.20 -5.76 -12.83
CA ALA A 68 -6.66 -6.87 -11.99
C ALA A 68 -5.61 -7.96 -11.67
N GLY A 69 -4.45 -7.54 -11.16
CA GLY A 69 -3.37 -8.42 -10.74
C GLY A 69 -3.12 -8.44 -9.23
N LEU A 70 -3.60 -7.49 -8.46
CA LEU A 70 -3.20 -7.40 -7.05
C LEU A 70 -4.14 -8.22 -6.16
N SER A 71 -3.56 -8.91 -5.17
CA SER A 71 -4.38 -9.48 -4.10
C SER A 71 -5.00 -8.33 -3.29
N PRO A 72 -6.09 -8.58 -2.53
CA PRO A 72 -6.70 -7.54 -1.70
C PRO A 72 -5.70 -6.84 -0.78
N LEU A 73 -4.76 -7.58 -0.18
CA LEU A 73 -3.70 -7.02 0.65
C LEU A 73 -2.73 -6.12 -0.14
N HIS A 74 -2.30 -6.55 -1.33
CA HIS A 74 -1.41 -5.74 -2.16
C HIS A 74 -2.11 -4.49 -2.72
N ARG A 75 -3.43 -4.52 -2.89
CA ARG A 75 -4.21 -3.34 -3.25
C ARG A 75 -4.20 -2.30 -2.13
N VAL A 76 -4.36 -2.72 -0.88
CA VAL A 76 -4.23 -1.82 0.29
C VAL A 76 -2.82 -1.23 0.38
N LEU A 77 -1.79 -2.05 0.16
CA LEU A 77 -0.41 -1.55 0.12
C LEU A 77 -0.18 -0.54 -1.02
N LEU A 78 -0.81 -0.74 -2.18
CA LEU A 78 -0.76 0.23 -3.27
C LEU A 78 -1.46 1.54 -2.89
N GLU A 79 -2.62 1.49 -2.23
CA GLU A 79 -3.32 2.68 -1.72
C GLU A 79 -2.42 3.49 -0.78
N GLU A 80 -1.76 2.82 0.17
CA GLU A 80 -0.83 3.48 1.10
C GLU A 80 0.43 4.01 0.38
N ALA A 81 0.97 3.30 -0.60
CA ALA A 81 2.08 3.80 -1.42
C ALA A 81 1.72 5.08 -2.16
N CYS A 82 0.50 5.17 -2.72
CA CYS A 82 0.03 6.37 -3.40
C CYS A 82 -0.10 7.57 -2.45
N ARG A 83 -0.63 7.33 -1.23
CA ARG A 83 -0.69 8.37 -0.18
C ARG A 83 0.70 8.84 0.27
N MET A 84 1.67 7.92 0.37
CA MET A 84 3.05 8.24 0.69
C MET A 84 3.71 9.06 -0.42
N ALA A 85 3.44 8.74 -1.69
CA ALA A 85 3.94 9.50 -2.84
C ALA A 85 3.44 10.95 -2.81
N ASP A 86 2.14 11.17 -2.57
CA ASP A 86 1.56 12.51 -2.44
C ASP A 86 2.17 13.29 -1.26
N ARG A 87 2.38 12.63 -0.11
CA ARG A 87 2.99 13.26 1.06
C ARG A 87 4.46 13.62 0.80
N LEU A 88 5.22 12.76 0.13
CA LEU A 88 6.60 13.04 -0.27
C LEU A 88 6.67 14.23 -1.22
N ASP A 89 5.75 14.36 -2.17
CA ASP A 89 5.70 15.52 -3.06
C ASP A 89 5.37 16.82 -2.32
N ARG A 90 4.49 16.78 -1.32
CA ARG A 90 4.24 17.95 -0.46
C ARG A 90 5.46 18.33 0.36
N LEU A 91 6.16 17.34 0.92
CA LEU A 91 7.38 17.59 1.71
C LEU A 91 8.51 18.13 0.82
N HIS A 92 8.65 17.61 -0.40
CA HIS A 92 9.59 18.14 -1.39
C HIS A 92 9.17 19.53 -1.87
N GLY A 93 7.90 19.76 -2.16
CA GLY A 93 7.40 21.08 -2.56
C GLY A 93 7.60 22.12 -1.47
N ALA A 94 7.43 21.73 -0.19
CA ALA A 94 7.80 22.58 0.93
C ALA A 94 9.29 22.95 0.82
N LEU A 95 10.17 21.96 0.64
CA LEU A 95 11.63 22.13 0.46
C LEU A 95 12.04 22.98 -0.75
N ASP A 96 11.28 22.92 -1.85
CA ASP A 96 11.62 23.55 -3.13
C ASP A 96 11.05 24.97 -3.28
N ASP A 97 10.10 25.39 -2.44
CA ASP A 97 9.54 26.74 -2.52
C ASP A 97 10.66 27.76 -2.26
N LYS A 98 11.10 28.41 -3.35
CA LYS A 98 12.33 29.22 -3.47
C LYS A 98 12.31 30.53 -2.68
N ARG A 99 11.46 30.64 -1.68
CA ARG A 99 11.54 31.70 -0.68
C ARG A 99 12.63 31.30 0.30
N THR A 100 13.82 31.84 0.06
CA THR A 100 15.00 31.83 0.92
C THR A 100 14.76 31.15 2.26
N TRP A 101 15.13 29.86 2.33
CA TRP A 101 14.86 29.03 3.51
C TRP A 101 15.42 29.67 4.77
N LEU A 102 16.61 30.28 4.64
CA LEU A 102 17.26 31.08 5.67
C LEU A 102 18.08 32.19 5.00
N ARG A 103 17.81 33.46 5.36
CA ARG A 103 18.67 34.61 5.04
C ARG A 103 19.20 35.16 6.35
N PHE A 104 20.49 34.98 6.58
CA PHE A 104 21.14 35.53 7.76
C PHE A 104 21.83 36.84 7.37
N ASP A 105 21.49 37.89 8.10
CA ASP A 105 22.26 39.13 8.12
C ASP A 105 22.92 39.15 9.50
N VAL A 106 24.24 38.92 9.52
CA VAL A 106 25.01 38.74 10.75
C VAL A 106 25.96 39.92 10.87
N ASP A 107 25.65 40.85 11.78
CA ASP A 107 26.61 41.88 12.21
C ASP A 107 27.75 41.21 13.00
N GLU A 108 28.95 41.83 12.96
CA GLU A 108 30.19 41.31 13.54
C GLU A 108 30.03 40.86 15.02
N GLY A 109 29.76 39.57 15.24
CA GLY A 109 29.88 38.92 16.56
C GLY A 109 28.80 37.90 16.98
N GLY A 110 27.70 37.72 16.24
CA GLY A 110 26.62 36.80 16.63
C GLY A 110 26.69 35.41 15.99
N GLU A 111 26.68 34.33 16.79
CA GLU A 111 26.46 32.96 16.27
C GLU A 111 24.96 32.69 16.06
N VAL A 112 24.59 32.21 14.88
CA VAL A 112 23.20 31.81 14.56
C VAL A 112 23.15 30.31 14.31
N VAL A 113 22.56 29.55 15.23
CA VAL A 113 22.29 28.12 15.07
C VAL A 113 20.88 27.93 14.52
N VAL A 114 20.77 27.29 13.35
CA VAL A 114 19.45 26.93 12.80
C VAL A 114 19.29 25.43 12.67
N VAL A 115 18.20 24.94 13.26
CA VAL A 115 17.82 23.54 13.30
C VAL A 115 16.72 23.30 12.28
N VAL A 116 17.07 22.69 11.14
CA VAL A 116 16.14 22.29 10.06
C VAL A 116 15.83 20.77 10.15
N ASP A 117 16.11 20.16 11.29
CA ASP A 117 16.21 18.70 11.39
C ASP A 117 14.86 17.97 11.33
N GLY A 118 13.78 18.59 11.81
CA GLY A 118 12.46 17.94 11.91
C GLY A 118 11.87 17.54 10.57
N LEU A 119 11.82 18.47 9.61
CA LEU A 119 11.27 18.19 8.28
C LEU A 119 12.16 17.24 7.47
N LEU A 120 13.49 17.41 7.57
CA LEU A 120 14.45 16.53 6.93
C LEU A 120 14.42 15.11 7.54
N ALA A 121 14.19 14.99 8.85
CA ALA A 121 13.98 13.71 9.51
C ALA A 121 12.70 13.04 9.03
N GLU A 122 11.58 13.76 8.98
CA GLU A 122 10.30 13.25 8.48
C GLU A 122 10.42 12.79 7.02
N LEU A 123 11.06 13.59 6.15
CA LEU A 123 11.28 13.20 4.76
C LEU A 123 12.08 11.90 4.63
N ARG A 124 13.14 11.74 5.44
CA ARG A 124 13.94 10.50 5.47
C ARG A 124 13.13 9.31 5.95
N GLN A 125 12.28 9.50 6.96
CA GLN A 125 11.40 8.45 7.49
C GLN A 125 10.38 8.02 6.43
N GLN A 126 9.68 8.97 5.80
CA GLN A 126 8.72 8.70 4.73
C GLN A 126 9.38 8.02 3.52
N THR A 127 10.58 8.46 3.14
CA THR A 127 11.35 7.83 2.06
C THR A 127 11.71 6.38 2.38
N THR A 128 12.07 6.10 3.63
CA THR A 128 12.43 4.75 4.07
C THR A 128 11.20 3.84 4.11
N ALA A 129 10.08 4.33 4.64
CA ALA A 129 8.81 3.61 4.64
C ALA A 129 8.36 3.28 3.20
N MET A 130 8.41 4.27 2.30
CA MET A 130 8.06 4.10 0.89
C MET A 130 8.92 3.04 0.18
N ARG A 131 10.22 2.97 0.49
CA ARG A 131 11.11 1.91 -0.04
C ARG A 131 10.67 0.52 0.41
N GLY A 132 10.25 0.37 1.66
CA GLY A 132 9.73 -0.89 2.20
C GLY A 132 8.47 -1.34 1.46
N VAL A 133 7.47 -0.47 1.39
CA VAL A 133 6.20 -0.74 0.68
C VAL A 133 6.44 -1.06 -0.80
N ALA A 134 7.33 -0.31 -1.47
CA ALA A 134 7.69 -0.57 -2.86
C ALA A 134 8.40 -1.92 -3.06
N ALA A 135 9.18 -2.39 -2.09
CA ALA A 135 9.81 -3.71 -2.15
C ALA A 135 8.76 -4.83 -2.06
N GLU A 136 7.79 -4.70 -1.14
CA GLU A 136 6.69 -5.65 -0.99
C GLU A 136 5.80 -5.70 -2.24
N LEU A 137 5.43 -4.54 -2.79
CA LEU A 137 4.65 -4.45 -4.02
C LEU A 137 5.38 -5.05 -5.23
N ARG A 138 6.71 -4.89 -5.32
CA ARG A 138 7.52 -5.52 -6.38
C ARG A 138 7.54 -7.04 -6.23
N ALA A 139 7.67 -7.55 -5.01
CA ALA A 139 7.62 -8.99 -4.74
C ALA A 139 6.26 -9.59 -5.14
N ALA A 140 5.18 -8.84 -4.88
CA ALA A 140 3.84 -9.20 -5.31
C ALA A 140 3.68 -9.29 -6.84
N GLY A 141 4.24 -8.32 -7.57
CA GLY A 141 4.23 -8.31 -9.04
C GLY A 141 5.08 -9.43 -9.65
N ALA A 142 6.25 -9.71 -9.06
CA ALA A 142 7.13 -10.80 -9.50
C ALA A 142 6.48 -12.20 -9.32
N ALA A 143 5.63 -12.38 -8.30
CA ALA A 143 4.95 -13.65 -8.06
C ALA A 143 3.87 -13.99 -9.12
N LYS A 144 3.34 -13.00 -9.86
CA LYS A 144 2.36 -13.22 -10.94
C LYS A 144 2.96 -13.37 -12.33
N GLY A 145 4.24 -13.06 -12.49
CA GLY A 145 5.00 -13.31 -13.71
C GLY A 145 5.76 -14.62 -13.64
N SER A 146 5.09 -15.76 -13.71
CA SER A 146 5.74 -17.06 -14.02
C SER A 146 6.12 -17.16 -15.51
N GLY A 147 6.49 -16.04 -16.14
CA GLY A 147 7.44 -16.02 -17.24
C GLY A 147 8.81 -15.91 -16.62
N LYS A 148 9.52 -17.05 -16.53
CA LYS A 148 10.93 -17.18 -16.13
C LYS A 148 11.71 -15.90 -16.47
N PRO A 149 12.21 -15.12 -15.50
CA PRO A 149 13.16 -14.08 -15.85
C PRO A 149 14.36 -14.80 -16.45
N ALA A 150 14.65 -14.53 -17.72
CA ALA A 150 16.01 -14.72 -18.20
C ALA A 150 16.89 -14.01 -17.16
N SER A 151 17.90 -14.72 -16.68
CA SER A 151 18.89 -14.21 -15.76
C SER A 151 19.59 -13.00 -16.39
N GLU A 152 19.00 -11.82 -16.25
CA GLU A 152 19.73 -10.58 -16.40
C GLU A 152 20.41 -10.29 -15.07
N GLU A 153 21.68 -9.95 -15.22
CA GLU A 153 22.70 -9.95 -14.21
C GLU A 153 22.26 -9.27 -12.93
N LYS A 154 22.67 -9.89 -11.82
CA LYS A 154 22.65 -9.33 -10.47
C LYS A 154 23.68 -8.18 -10.36
N GLY A 155 23.57 -7.17 -11.21
CA GLY A 155 24.27 -5.89 -11.11
C GLY A 155 23.43 -4.95 -10.26
N GLY A 156 23.41 -5.15 -8.94
CA GLY A 156 22.77 -4.20 -8.04
C GLY A 156 23.41 -2.83 -8.22
N GLY A 157 22.64 -1.80 -8.55
CA GLY A 157 23.14 -0.43 -8.85
C GLY A 157 24.02 0.20 -7.77
N LEU A 158 24.05 -0.36 -6.55
CA LEU A 158 25.00 0.00 -5.50
C LEU A 158 26.45 -0.43 -5.83
N GLY A 159 26.63 -1.53 -6.55
CA GLY A 159 27.92 -2.03 -7.03
C GLY A 159 28.51 -1.18 -8.16
N GLU A 160 27.66 -0.65 -9.05
CA GLU A 160 28.09 0.31 -10.07
C GLU A 160 28.52 1.64 -9.45
N LEU A 161 27.79 2.14 -8.45
CA LEU A 161 28.17 3.35 -7.71
C LEU A 161 29.49 3.17 -6.95
N ALA A 162 29.71 2.02 -6.32
CA ALA A 162 30.97 1.69 -5.66
C ALA A 162 32.13 1.62 -6.67
N SER A 163 31.89 1.05 -7.85
CA SER A 163 32.86 0.96 -8.94
C SER A 163 33.21 2.33 -9.52
N LEU A 164 32.22 3.21 -9.69
CA LEU A 164 32.42 4.59 -10.13
C LEU A 164 33.20 5.41 -9.09
N ALA A 165 32.90 5.24 -7.79
CA ALA A 165 33.63 5.88 -6.71
C ALA A 165 35.09 5.39 -6.60
N ALA A 166 35.34 4.11 -6.89
CA ALA A 166 36.70 3.57 -6.97
C ALA A 166 37.47 4.11 -8.19
N ALA A 167 36.81 4.23 -9.35
CA ALA A 167 37.40 4.80 -10.56
C ALA A 167 37.82 6.26 -10.36
N ARG A 168 36.96 7.09 -9.73
CA ARG A 168 37.28 8.48 -9.39
C ARG A 168 38.48 8.61 -8.46
N ARG A 169 38.60 7.75 -7.45
CA ARG A 169 39.76 7.74 -6.52
C ARG A 169 41.08 7.39 -7.21
N ARG A 170 41.05 6.48 -8.19
CA ARG A 170 42.25 6.15 -8.98
C ARG A 170 42.66 7.27 -9.94
N ALA A 171 41.68 7.99 -10.49
CA ALA A 171 41.93 9.15 -11.35
C ALA A 171 42.51 10.33 -10.56
N ALA A 172 42.14 10.49 -9.28
CA ALA A 172 42.67 11.52 -8.39
C ALA A 172 44.04 11.18 -7.74
N ALA A 173 44.53 9.95 -7.91
CA ALA A 173 45.81 9.48 -7.39
C ALA A 173 46.92 9.40 -8.47
N ARG A 174 46.67 9.96 -9.66
CA ARG A 174 47.64 10.22 -10.72
C ARG A 174 47.83 11.71 -10.87
#